data_AF-A0A844YJM8-F1
#
_entry.id   AF-A0A844YJM8-F1
#
_cell.length_a   1.000
_cell.length_b   1.000
_cell.length_c   1.000
_cell.angle_alpha   90.00
_cell.angle_beta   90.00
_cell.angle_gamma   90.00
#
_symmetry.space_group_name_H-M   'P 1'
#
loop_
_entity.id
_entity.type
_entity.pdbx_description
1 polymer ?
#
loop_
_entity_poly.entity_id
_entity_poly.type
_entity_poly.pdbx_seq_one_letter_code
_entity_poly.pdbx_strand_id
1 'polypeptide(L)' 'MTTTTTQPLSKLDQLQKLLLRKNGASIAEMMHASGWQQHSVRGAMAGSLKKRGLVIISTKLDGTRRYHAEKPA' A
#
# COMPACT_ATOMS: atom_id res chain seq x y z
N MET A 1 20.68 -21.65 0.10
CA MET A 1 19.62 -21.04 -0.75
C MET A 1 18.63 -20.38 0.20
N THR A 2 18.45 -19.07 0.09
CA THR A 2 17.71 -18.25 1.07
C THR A 2 16.22 -18.61 1.11
N THR A 3 15.73 -19.01 2.28
CA THR A 3 14.34 -19.40 2.52
C THR A 3 13.42 -18.18 2.45
N THR A 4 12.59 -18.07 1.42
CA THR A 4 11.55 -17.03 1.31
C THR A 4 10.28 -17.54 1.99
N THR A 5 10.14 -17.29 3.30
CA THR A 5 8.95 -17.65 4.07
C THR A 5 7.73 -16.86 3.58
N THR A 6 6.84 -17.53 2.86
CA THR A 6 5.53 -16.99 2.46
C THR A 6 4.60 -17.01 3.67
N GLN A 7 4.68 -15.95 4.48
CA GLN A 7 3.65 -15.65 5.46
C GLN A 7 2.31 -15.42 4.74
N PRO A 8 1.16 -15.85 5.30
CA PRO A 8 -0.14 -15.47 4.75
C PRO A 8 -0.22 -13.94 4.71
N LEU A 9 -0.32 -13.36 3.50
CA LEU A 9 -0.29 -11.91 3.32
C LEU A 9 -1.42 -11.26 4.13
N SER A 10 -1.08 -10.57 5.21
CA SER A 10 -2.05 -9.75 5.93
C SER A 10 -2.63 -8.70 4.98
N LYS A 11 -3.82 -8.16 5.29
CA LYS A 11 -4.41 -7.07 4.50
C LYS A 11 -3.42 -5.91 4.32
N LEU A 12 -2.58 -5.65 5.32
CA LEU A 12 -1.51 -4.64 5.24
C LEU A 12 -0.39 -5.03 4.27
N ASP A 13 0.01 -6.30 4.22
CA ASP A 13 1.01 -6.77 3.25
C ASP A 13 0.48 -6.67 1.81
N GLN A 14 -0.82 -6.88 1.61
CA GLN A 14 -1.47 -6.68 0.31
C GLN A 14 -1.43 -5.20 -0.11
N LEU A 15 -1.79 -4.28 0.80
CA LEU A 15 -1.66 -2.83 0.55
C LEU A 15 -0.22 -2.44 0.27
N GLN A 16 0.74 -2.92 1.05
CA GLN A 16 2.16 -2.65 0.86
C GLN A 16 2.64 -3.13 -0.52
N LYS A 17 2.27 -4.35 -0.91
CA LYS A 17 2.63 -4.92 -2.22
C LYS A 17 2.02 -4.13 -3.38
N LEU A 18 0.82 -3.56 -3.21
CA LEU A 18 0.18 -2.69 -4.19
C LEU A 18 0.92 -1.35 -4.33
N LEU A 19 1.24 -0.71 -3.20
CA LEU A 19 1.87 0.60 -3.17
C LEU A 19 3.34 0.58 -3.63
N LEU A 20 4.06 -0.53 -3.40
CA LEU A 20 5.44 -0.72 -3.87
C LEU A 20 5.54 -0.99 -5.38
N ARG A 21 4.42 -1.15 -6.10
CA ARG A 21 4.45 -1.33 -7.56
C ARG A 21 4.87 -0.02 -8.22
N LYS A 22 5.53 -0.12 -9.39
CA LYS A 22 5.90 1.04 -10.21
C LYS A 22 4.72 1.98 -10.50
N ASN A 23 3.53 1.42 -10.72
CA ASN A 23 2.32 2.19 -11.02
C ASN A 23 1.58 2.69 -9.76
N GLY A 24 2.01 2.28 -8.56
CA GLY A 24 1.30 2.53 -7.32
C GLY A 24 -0.08 1.86 -7.31
N ALA A 25 -0.96 2.37 -6.46
CA ALA A 25 -2.35 1.96 -6.40
C ALA A 25 -3.28 3.13 -6.07
N SER A 26 -4.49 3.09 -6.62
CA SER A 26 -5.60 3.95 -6.21
C SER A 26 -6.24 3.42 -4.93
N ILE A 27 -7.06 4.26 -4.30
CA ILE A 27 -7.86 3.81 -3.14
C ILE A 27 -8.82 2.71 -3.53
N ALA A 28 -9.45 2.77 -4.71
CA ALA A 28 -10.36 1.74 -5.18
C ALA A 28 -9.68 0.36 -5.25
N GLU A 29 -8.46 0.31 -5.80
CA GLU A 29 -7.68 -0.94 -5.87
C GLU A 29 -7.30 -1.45 -4.47
N MET A 30 -6.90 -0.57 -3.56
CA MET A 30 -6.59 -0.94 -2.18
C MET A 30 -7.81 -1.45 -1.42
N MET A 31 -8.99 -0.83 -1.62
CA MET A 31 -10.25 -1.31 -1.05
C MET A 31 -10.61 -2.70 -1.59
N HIS A 32 -10.52 -2.90 -2.91
CA HIS A 32 -10.83 -4.18 -3.54
C HIS A 32 -9.92 -5.31 -3.05
N ALA A 33 -8.62 -5.04 -2.90
CA ALA A 33 -7.67 -6.05 -2.41
C ALA A 33 -7.86 -6.37 -0.92
N SER A 34 -8.14 -5.38 -0.09
CA SER A 34 -8.25 -5.58 1.37
C SER A 34 -9.64 -5.89 1.89
N GLY A 35 -10.68 -5.60 1.10
CA GLY A 35 -12.07 -5.56 1.55
C GLY A 35 -12.37 -4.40 2.50
N TRP A 36 -11.49 -3.41 2.62
CA TRP A 36 -11.69 -2.27 3.51
C TRP A 36 -12.38 -1.11 2.82
N GLN A 37 -13.05 -0.29 3.62
CA GLN A 37 -13.59 0.99 3.20
C GLN A 37 -12.49 2.05 3.07
N GLN A 38 -12.78 3.12 2.33
CA GLN A 38 -11.83 4.18 2.02
C GLN A 38 -11.16 4.77 3.28
N HIS A 39 -11.92 5.02 4.34
CA HIS A 39 -11.39 5.61 5.57
C HIS A 39 -10.42 4.64 6.31
N SER A 40 -10.66 3.33 6.26
CA SER A 40 -9.76 2.35 6.86
C SER A 40 -8.47 2.23 6.06
N VAL A 41 -8.56 2.26 4.72
CA VAL A 41 -7.37 2.31 3.83
C VAL A 41 -6.54 3.56 4.11
N ARG A 42 -7.19 4.72 4.28
CA ARG A 42 -6.53 5.98 4.69
C ARG A 42 -5.82 5.85 6.04
N GLY A 43 -6.48 5.26 7.03
CA GLY A 43 -5.90 5.00 8.35
C GLY A 43 -4.70 4.06 8.29
N ALA A 44 -4.78 2.99 7.49
CA ALA A 44 -3.68 2.07 7.28
C ALA A 44 -2.46 2.75 6.61
N MET A 45 -2.69 3.59 5.60
CA MET A 45 -1.63 4.37 4.95
C MET A 45 -0.98 5.38 5.89
N ALA A 46 -1.77 6.10 6.70
CA ALA A 46 -1.28 7.13 7.60
C ALA A 46 -0.59 6.56 8.86
N GLY A 47 -1.03 5.38 9.33
CA GLY A 47 -0.54 4.76 10.56
C GLY A 47 0.32 3.53 10.28
N SER A 48 -0.33 2.40 9.99
CA SER A 48 0.33 1.08 9.94
C SER A 48 1.45 0.99 8.90
N LEU A 49 1.27 1.57 7.71
CA LEU A 49 2.30 1.55 6.66
C LEU A 49 3.47 2.48 6.99
N LYS A 50 3.21 3.68 7.51
CA LYS A 50 4.28 4.57 8.00
C LYS A 50 5.08 3.97 9.14
N LYS A 51 4.41 3.28 10.09
CA LYS A 51 5.07 2.55 11.19
C LYS A 51 6.00 1.44 10.69
N ARG A 52 5.75 0.87 9.50
CA ARG A 52 6.64 -0.10 8.84
C ARG A 52 7.82 0.56 8.11
N GLY A 53 8.03 1.86 8.29
CA GLY A 53 9.09 2.61 7.62
C GLY A 53 8.80 2.93 6.16
N LEU A 54 7.54 2.88 5.72
CA LEU A 54 7.18 3.23 4.35
C LEU A 54 6.84 4.71 4.23
N VAL A 55 7.41 5.35 3.22
CA VAL A 55 7.04 6.71 2.80
C VAL A 55 5.96 6.59 1.74
N ILE A 56 4.77 7.10 2.06
CA ILE A 56 3.63 7.09 1.13
C ILE A 56 3.61 8.40 0.35
N ILE A 57 3.81 8.32 -0.96
CA ILE A 57 3.79 9.43 -1.90
C ILE A 57 2.45 9.38 -2.65
N SER A 58 1.83 10.53 -2.89
CA SER A 58 0.60 10.60 -3.69
C SER A 58 0.80 11.47 -4.92
N THR A 59 0.48 10.92 -6.08
CA THR A 59 0.57 11.61 -7.37
C THR A 59 -0.82 11.68 -7.99
N LYS A 60 -1.19 12.85 -8.50
CA LYS A 60 -2.40 12.98 -9.32
C LYS A 60 -2.00 12.77 -10.77
N LEU A 61 -2.61 11.78 -11.42
CA LEU A 61 -2.47 11.52 -12.85
C LEU A 61 -3.88 11.55 -13.45
N ASP A 62 -4.13 12.46 -14.39
CA ASP A 62 -5.39 12.57 -15.15
C ASP A 62 -6.66 12.51 -14.28
N GLY A 63 -6.70 13.30 -13.21
CA GLY A 63 -7.85 13.36 -12.28
C GLY A 63 -7.91 12.24 -11.25
N THR A 64 -7.11 11.18 -11.39
CA THR A 64 -7.05 10.06 -10.44
C THR A 64 -5.83 10.16 -9.53
N ARG A 65 -6.06 10.08 -8.20
CA ARG A 65 -4.97 10.00 -7.22
C ARG A 65 -4.43 8.58 -7.13
N ARG A 66 -3.14 8.42 -7.43
CA ARG A 66 -2.36 7.20 -7.20
C ARG A 66 -1.44 7.36 -6.01
N TYR A 67 -1.26 6.29 -5.25
CA TYR A 67 -0.42 6.22 -4.08
C TYR A 67 0.74 5.26 -4.35
N HIS A 68 1.95 5.68 -3.98
CA HIS A 68 3.17 4.90 -4.08
C HIS A 68 3.77 4.76 -2.68
N ALA A 69 4.44 3.66 -2.41
CA ALA A 69 5.24 3.47 -1.21
C ALA A 69 6.71 3.31 -1.60
N GLU A 70 7.58 4.00 -0.89
CA GLU A 70 9.03 3.83 -0.99
C GLU A 70 9.58 3.47 0.39
N LYS A 71 10.60 2.62 0.43
CA LYS A 71 11.39 2.40 1.63
C LYS A 71 12.57 3.37 1.55
N PRO A 72 12.69 4.36 2.44
CA PRO A 72 13.94 5.10 2.56
C PRO A 72 15.02 4.09 2.95
N ALA A 73 16.12 4.09 2.19
CA ALA A 73 17.24 3.19 2.38
C ALA A 73 17.93 3.41 3.73
#